data_AF-A0AAW2M231-F1
#
_entry.id   AF-A0AAW2M231-F1
#
_cell.length_a   1.000
_cell.length_b   1.000
_cell.length_c   1.000
_cell.angle_alpha   90.00
_cell.angle_beta   90.00
_cell.angle_gamma   90.00
#
_symmetry.space_group_name_H-M   'P 1'
#
loop_
_entity.id
_entity.type
_entity.pdbx_description
1 polymer ?
#
loop_
_entity_poly.entity_id
_entity_poly.type
_entity_poly.pdbx_seq_one_letter_code
_entity_poly.pdbx_strand_id
1 'polypeptide(L)'
;MNCGDTDMMEAEAAAPPPAAPRAVGSGSDPNDVRNLLLLARQLVDQGKPSQALQAVVMAMKLQGGDEAVSQALSRARELYINKVQASAAADQLASLFAECAIAEAIPSQPQLSPHRMDNHSTEPDPQGTSILAESGRKQVVLDAFSDGSSFVCLQCGGLVSNHRKEEHYAFWCCEI
;
A
#
# COMPACT_ATOMS: atom_id res chain seq x y z
N MET A 1 67.29 70.85 -31.78
CA MET A 1 66.56 72.02 -32.31
C MET A 1 65.37 71.53 -33.13
N ASN A 2 64.20 72.13 -32.88
CA ASN A 2 62.91 72.08 -33.63
C ASN A 2 62.17 70.72 -33.69
N CYS A 3 60.83 70.63 -33.69
CA CYS A 3 59.69 71.46 -33.26
C CYS A 3 58.40 70.70 -33.65
N GLY A 4 57.28 71.05 -33.00
CA GLY A 4 55.90 70.74 -33.42
C GLY A 4 55.23 69.75 -32.47
N ASP A 5 54.52 70.15 -31.40
CA ASP A 5 53.25 70.91 -31.32
C ASP A 5 52.07 70.12 -31.89
N THR A 6 51.14 69.62 -31.04
CA THR A 6 49.68 69.91 -31.13
C THR A 6 48.86 69.29 -29.99
N ASP A 7 47.93 70.12 -29.48
CA ASP A 7 46.68 69.86 -28.74
C ASP A 7 46.74 69.36 -27.28
N MET A 8 46.38 70.15 -26.25
CA MET A 8 45.09 70.78 -25.89
C MET A 8 43.91 69.78 -25.79
N MET A 9 43.63 69.29 -24.58
CA MET A 9 42.26 68.93 -24.18
C MET A 9 41.97 69.39 -22.75
N GLU A 10 40.83 70.07 -22.63
CA GLU A 10 40.24 70.70 -21.47
C GLU A 10 39.91 69.75 -20.32
N ALA A 11 39.83 70.34 -19.13
CA ALA A 11 39.30 69.74 -17.92
C ALA A 11 37.76 69.71 -17.95
N GLU A 12 37.17 68.56 -17.60
CA GLU A 12 35.79 68.51 -17.11
C GLU A 12 35.71 67.62 -15.87
N ALA A 13 34.99 68.13 -14.86
CA ALA A 13 34.77 67.51 -13.58
C ALA A 13 33.58 66.53 -13.60
N ALA A 14 33.55 65.66 -12.59
CA ALA A 14 32.43 64.83 -12.12
C ALA A 14 32.21 63.45 -12.78
N ALA A 15 32.58 62.39 -12.05
CA ALA A 15 31.63 61.48 -11.37
C ALA A 15 32.43 60.30 -10.76
N PRO A 16 32.06 59.78 -9.58
CA PRO A 16 32.65 58.55 -9.06
C PRO A 16 32.34 57.39 -10.02
N PRO A 17 33.28 56.45 -10.24
CA PRO A 17 33.05 55.31 -11.11
C PRO A 17 31.86 54.48 -10.59
N PRO A 18 30.97 53.98 -11.47
CA PRO A 18 29.91 53.08 -11.06
C PRO A 18 30.55 51.85 -10.42
N ALA A 19 30.14 51.58 -9.17
CA ALA A 19 30.49 50.36 -8.48
C ALA A 19 30.22 49.18 -9.42
N ALA A 20 31.25 48.38 -9.65
CA ALA A 20 31.13 47.10 -10.33
C ALA A 20 29.91 46.35 -9.78
N PRO A 21 29.14 45.64 -10.62
CA PRO A 21 28.07 44.79 -10.13
C PRO A 21 28.71 43.84 -9.13
N ARG A 22 28.33 44.02 -7.86
CA ARG A 22 28.64 43.11 -6.77
C ARG A 22 28.29 41.74 -7.32
N ALA A 23 29.31 40.89 -7.51
CA ALA A 23 29.09 39.47 -7.57
C ALA A 23 28.35 39.15 -6.28
N VAL A 24 27.03 38.96 -6.40
CA VAL A 24 26.20 38.43 -5.35
C VAL A 24 26.81 37.07 -5.09
N GLY A 25 27.66 37.00 -4.06
CA GLY A 25 27.88 35.75 -3.36
C GLY A 25 26.52 35.37 -2.83
N SER A 26 25.72 34.68 -3.65
CA SER A 26 24.51 34.02 -3.23
C SER A 26 24.95 32.90 -2.31
N GLY A 27 25.26 33.26 -1.06
CA GLY A 27 25.02 32.35 0.04
C GLY A 27 23.56 31.96 -0.07
N SER A 28 23.32 30.69 -0.38
CA SER A 28 21.99 30.13 -0.50
C SER A 28 21.24 30.45 0.79
N ASP A 29 20.25 31.35 0.70
CA ASP A 29 19.46 31.70 1.86
C ASP A 29 18.71 30.41 2.27
N PRO A 30 18.92 29.89 3.49
CA PRO A 30 18.19 28.71 3.95
C PRO A 30 16.67 28.91 3.89
N ASN A 31 16.20 30.16 3.89
CA ASN A 31 14.79 30.49 3.70
C ASN A 31 14.31 30.20 2.27
N ASP A 32 15.12 30.42 1.24
CA ASP A 32 14.74 30.14 -0.16
C ASP A 32 14.56 28.65 -0.40
N VAL A 33 15.47 27.83 0.14
CA VAL A 33 15.36 26.37 0.12
C VAL A 33 14.06 25.94 0.82
N ARG A 34 13.78 26.50 2.00
CA ARG A 34 12.56 26.18 2.76
C ARG A 34 11.28 26.57 2.01
N ASN A 35 11.26 27.75 1.39
CA ASN A 35 10.13 28.24 0.61
C ASN A 35 9.86 27.36 -0.63
N LEU A 36 10.91 26.93 -1.33
CA LEU A 36 10.80 26.01 -2.46
C LEU A 36 10.26 24.63 -2.04
N LEU A 37 10.67 24.13 -0.87
CA LEU A 37 10.15 22.87 -0.33
C LEU A 37 8.67 22.98 0.10
N LEU A 38 8.26 24.10 0.68
CA LEU A 38 6.85 24.36 1.00
C LEU A 38 6.00 24.43 -0.28
N LEU A 39 6.49 25.14 -1.31
CA LEU A 39 5.83 25.20 -2.61
C LEU A 39 5.73 23.81 -3.24
N ALA A 40 6.79 23.01 -3.20
CA ALA A 40 6.78 21.64 -3.69
C ALA A 40 5.70 20.80 -3.00
N ARG A 41 5.57 20.91 -1.68
CA ARG A 41 4.52 20.21 -0.92
C ARG A 41 3.12 20.61 -1.38
N GLN A 42 2.88 21.92 -1.52
CA GLN A 42 1.61 22.44 -2.01
C GLN A 42 1.29 21.97 -3.44
N LEU A 43 2.30 21.82 -4.29
CA LEU A 43 2.14 21.33 -5.66
C LEU A 43 1.82 19.83 -5.72
N VAL A 44 2.33 19.03 -4.78
CA VAL A 44 1.92 17.62 -4.61
C VAL A 44 0.45 17.53 -4.22
N ASP A 45 0.03 18.34 -3.25
CA ASP A 45 -1.37 18.37 -2.79
C ASP A 45 -2.33 18.85 -3.91
N GLN A 46 -1.85 19.66 -4.85
CA GLN A 46 -2.57 20.10 -6.05
C GLN A 46 -2.51 19.11 -7.23
N GLY A 47 -1.86 17.95 -7.07
CA GLY A 47 -1.75 16.94 -8.14
C GLY A 47 -0.82 17.34 -9.29
N LYS A 48 0.14 18.25 -9.06
CA LYS A 48 1.13 18.70 -10.06
C LYS A 48 2.54 18.16 -9.73
N PRO A 49 2.78 16.84 -9.84
CA PRO A 49 4.02 16.22 -9.41
C PRO A 49 5.26 16.70 -10.17
N SER A 50 5.13 17.00 -11.47
CA SER A 50 6.27 17.48 -12.29
C SER A 50 6.79 18.85 -11.82
N GLN A 51 5.89 19.76 -11.46
CA GLN A 51 6.25 21.08 -10.95
C GLN A 51 6.79 20.99 -9.52
N ALA A 52 6.22 20.10 -8.70
CA ALA A 52 6.75 19.81 -7.37
C ALA A 52 8.20 19.30 -7.44
N LEU A 53 8.47 18.35 -8.35
CA LEU A 53 9.82 17.84 -8.56
C LEU A 53 10.79 18.93 -9.01
N GLN A 54 10.36 19.81 -9.92
CA GLN A 54 11.18 20.95 -10.35
C GLN A 54 11.55 21.86 -9.17
N ALA A 55 10.59 22.18 -8.28
CA ALA A 55 10.83 22.97 -7.09
C ALA A 55 11.83 22.29 -6.12
N VAL A 56 11.72 20.98 -5.92
CA VAL A 56 12.69 20.20 -5.13
C VAL A 56 14.08 20.23 -5.77
N VAL A 57 14.19 20.02 -7.09
CA VAL A 57 15.47 20.07 -7.79
C VAL A 57 16.11 21.46 -7.65
N MET A 58 15.35 22.53 -7.80
CA MET A 58 15.85 23.89 -7.60
C MET A 58 16.35 24.10 -6.16
N ALA A 59 15.60 23.62 -5.15
CA ALA A 59 16.01 23.70 -3.75
C ALA A 59 17.33 22.95 -3.49
N MET A 60 17.48 21.77 -4.09
CA MET A 60 18.69 20.95 -3.97
C MET A 60 19.89 21.58 -4.69
N LYS A 61 19.68 22.19 -5.87
CA LYS A 61 20.72 22.94 -6.58
C LYS A 61 21.23 24.11 -5.76
N LEU A 62 20.35 24.84 -5.08
CA LEU A 62 20.73 25.95 -4.20
C LEU A 62 21.54 25.48 -2.98
N GLN A 63 21.24 24.30 -2.45
CA GLN A 63 21.92 23.78 -1.26
C GLN A 63 23.27 23.11 -1.55
N GLY A 64 23.38 22.34 -2.63
CA GLY A 64 24.55 21.49 -2.89
C GLY A 64 24.95 21.37 -4.35
N GLY A 65 24.43 22.24 -5.22
CA GLY A 65 24.71 22.23 -6.65
C GLY A 65 24.13 21.03 -7.40
N ASP A 66 24.58 20.85 -8.63
CA ASP A 66 24.08 19.78 -9.52
C ASP A 66 24.49 18.38 -9.08
N GLU A 67 25.63 18.24 -8.40
CA GLU A 67 26.10 16.96 -7.85
C GLU A 67 25.18 16.44 -6.73
N ALA A 68 24.67 17.33 -5.87
CA ALA A 68 23.71 16.93 -4.85
C ALA A 68 22.39 16.43 -5.47
N VAL A 69 21.96 17.05 -6.57
CA VAL A 69 20.78 16.60 -7.34
C VAL A 69 21.02 15.23 -7.97
N SER A 70 22.14 15.04 -8.66
CA SER A 70 22.44 13.79 -9.36
C SER A 70 22.53 12.62 -8.38
N GLN A 71 23.18 12.81 -7.23
CA GLN A 71 23.30 11.79 -6.19
C GLN A 71 21.95 11.46 -5.55
N ALA A 72 21.12 12.46 -5.28
CA ALA A 72 19.81 12.23 -4.68
C ALA A 72 18.83 11.56 -5.64
N LEU A 73 18.81 11.96 -6.93
CA LEU A 73 18.00 11.31 -7.94
C LEU A 73 18.44 9.87 -8.19
N SER A 74 19.75 9.60 -8.18
CA SER A 74 20.27 8.23 -8.29
C SER A 74 19.82 7.35 -7.12
N ARG A 75 19.93 7.85 -5.88
CA ARG A 75 19.41 7.17 -4.69
C ARG A 75 17.89 6.96 -4.75
N ALA A 76 17.14 7.97 -5.18
CA ALA A 76 15.69 7.86 -5.34
C ALA A 76 15.31 6.80 -6.40
N ARG A 77 16.07 6.72 -7.49
CA ARG A 77 15.90 5.69 -8.54
C ARG A 77 16.17 4.29 -8.01
N GLU A 78 17.23 4.09 -7.25
CA GLU A 78 17.54 2.80 -6.61
C GLU A 78 16.42 2.37 -5.66
N LEU A 79 15.93 3.28 -4.82
CA LEU A 79 14.80 3.02 -3.93
C LEU A 79 13.52 2.66 -4.70
N TYR A 80 13.26 3.33 -5.83
CA TYR A 80 12.13 3.00 -6.70
C TYR A 80 12.26 1.58 -7.27
N ILE A 81 13.43 1.23 -7.82
CA ILE A 81 13.68 -0.12 -8.36
C ILE A 81 13.50 -1.19 -7.27
N ASN A 82 14.08 -0.97 -6.09
CA ASN A 82 13.97 -1.91 -4.98
C ASN A 82 12.52 -2.09 -4.52
N LYS A 83 11.74 -0.99 -4.44
CA LYS A 83 10.30 -1.07 -4.10
C LYS A 83 9.49 -1.81 -5.15
N VAL A 84 9.75 -1.56 -6.44
CA VAL A 84 9.08 -2.27 -7.54
C VAL A 84 9.40 -3.77 -7.49
N GLN A 85 10.66 -4.13 -7.26
CA GLN A 85 11.06 -5.53 -7.09
C GLN A 85 10.41 -6.19 -5.87
N ALA A 86 10.34 -5.49 -4.73
CA ALA A 86 9.68 -5.98 -3.52
C ALA A 86 8.17 -6.20 -3.73
N SER A 87 7.49 -5.29 -4.43
CA SER A 87 6.08 -5.47 -4.80
C SER A 87 5.90 -6.69 -5.70
N ALA A 88 6.74 -6.84 -6.73
CA ALA A 88 6.67 -7.98 -7.63
C ALA A 88 6.87 -9.32 -6.91
N ALA A 89 7.79 -9.38 -5.94
CA ALA A 89 7.98 -10.56 -5.11
C ALA A 89 6.76 -10.84 -4.21
N ALA A 90 6.15 -9.81 -3.62
CA ALA A 90 4.92 -9.94 -2.84
C ALA A 90 3.74 -10.42 -3.70
N ASP A 91 3.60 -9.91 -4.91
CA ASP A 91 2.56 -10.31 -5.87
C ASP A 91 2.74 -11.78 -6.32
N GLN A 92 3.98 -12.23 -6.51
CA GLN A 92 4.28 -13.64 -6.78
C GLN A 92 3.89 -14.55 -5.61
N LEU A 93 4.23 -14.16 -4.37
CA LEU A 93 3.81 -14.90 -3.19
C LEU A 93 2.29 -14.95 -3.05
N ALA A 94 1.60 -13.83 -3.27
CA ALA A 94 0.14 -13.78 -3.26
C ALA A 94 -0.47 -14.72 -4.33
N SER A 95 0.16 -14.82 -5.49
CA SER A 95 -0.27 -15.74 -6.56
C SER A 95 -0.11 -17.20 -6.13
N LEU A 96 1.02 -17.57 -5.53
CA LEU A 96 1.24 -18.92 -4.99
C LEU A 96 0.27 -19.27 -3.87
N PHE A 97 -0.01 -18.32 -2.96
CA PHE A 97 -0.99 -18.54 -1.90
C PHE A 97 -2.41 -18.72 -2.46
N ALA A 98 -2.77 -17.98 -3.51
CA ALA A 98 -4.04 -18.18 -4.20
C ALA A 98 -4.10 -19.59 -4.85
N GLU A 99 -3.00 -20.06 -5.46
CA GLU A 99 -2.92 -21.42 -6.02
C GLU A 99 -3.05 -22.51 -4.93
N CYS A 100 -2.36 -22.36 -3.79
CA CYS A 100 -2.49 -23.30 -2.66
C CYS A 100 -3.91 -23.28 -2.05
N ALA A 101 -4.52 -22.11 -1.87
CA ALA A 101 -5.89 -22.00 -1.36
C ALA A 101 -6.90 -22.68 -2.30
N ILE A 102 -6.69 -22.60 -3.62
CA ILE A 102 -7.52 -23.32 -4.60
C ILE A 102 -7.29 -24.84 -4.48
N ALA A 103 -6.03 -25.29 -4.35
CA ALA A 103 -5.69 -26.71 -4.25
C ALA A 103 -6.25 -27.38 -2.97
N GLU A 104 -6.27 -26.67 -1.83
CA GLU A 104 -6.85 -27.14 -0.57
C GLU A 104 -8.38 -27.12 -0.57
N ALA A 105 -9.00 -26.25 -1.37
CA ALA A 105 -10.46 -26.16 -1.49
C ALA A 105 -11.06 -27.10 -2.56
N ILE A 106 -10.23 -27.77 -3.37
CA ILE A 106 -10.69 -28.87 -4.24
C ILE A 106 -10.84 -30.11 -3.34
N PRO A 107 -12.06 -30.62 -3.11
CA PRO A 107 -12.22 -31.89 -2.44
C PRO A 107 -11.51 -32.94 -3.31
N SER A 108 -10.43 -33.52 -2.79
CA SER A 108 -9.86 -34.75 -3.34
C SER A 108 -11.02 -35.73 -3.52
N GLN A 109 -11.29 -36.11 -4.78
CA GLN A 109 -12.41 -36.97 -5.16
C GLN A 109 -12.67 -38.05 -4.11
N PRO A 110 -13.93 -38.25 -3.68
CA PRO A 110 -14.29 -39.46 -2.96
C PRO A 110 -13.95 -40.62 -3.88
N GLN A 111 -12.98 -41.44 -3.48
CA GLN A 111 -12.81 -42.77 -4.04
C GLN A 111 -14.15 -43.48 -3.88
N LEU A 112 -14.89 -43.62 -4.98
CA LEU A 112 -16.09 -44.44 -5.07
C LEU A 112 -15.66 -45.91 -4.88
N SER A 113 -15.49 -46.32 -3.63
CA SER A 113 -15.48 -47.73 -3.25
C SER A 113 -16.92 -48.17 -3.04
N PRO A 114 -17.46 -49.14 -3.81
CA PRO A 114 -18.78 -49.68 -3.57
C PRO A 114 -18.69 -50.68 -2.41
N HIS A 115 -18.58 -50.19 -1.17
CA HIS A 115 -18.73 -51.03 0.01
C HIS A 115 -20.16 -50.99 0.50
N ARG A 116 -20.94 -51.93 -0.04
CA ARG A 116 -22.15 -52.47 0.58
C ARG A 116 -21.82 -52.90 2.01
N MET A 117 -22.52 -52.36 3.00
CA MET A 117 -23.06 -53.10 4.14
C MET A 117 -24.16 -52.24 4.78
N ASP A 118 -25.38 -52.75 4.72
CA ASP A 118 -26.45 -52.46 5.66
C ASP A 118 -25.94 -52.60 7.10
N ASN A 119 -26.30 -51.66 7.98
CA ASN A 119 -26.80 -52.03 9.30
C ASN A 119 -27.49 -50.86 10.00
N HIS A 120 -28.68 -51.19 10.49
CA HIS A 120 -29.67 -50.38 11.18
C HIS A 120 -29.21 -49.75 12.51
N SER A 121 -30.01 -48.76 12.93
CA SER A 121 -30.18 -48.23 14.30
C SER A 121 -29.07 -47.26 14.74
N THR A 122 -29.30 -45.96 14.92
CA THR A 122 -30.44 -45.30 15.57
C THR A 122 -30.42 -43.84 15.10
N GLU A 123 -31.35 -43.44 14.24
CA GLU A 123 -31.50 -42.04 13.83
C GLU A 123 -32.17 -41.27 14.98
N PRO A 124 -31.51 -40.27 15.61
CA PRO A 124 -32.25 -39.13 16.05
C PRO A 124 -32.54 -38.33 14.78
N ASP A 125 -33.69 -38.59 14.15
CA ASP A 125 -34.27 -37.75 13.09
C ASP A 125 -34.12 -36.29 13.53
N PRO A 126 -33.16 -35.52 12.97
CA PRO A 126 -33.12 -34.09 13.20
C PRO A 126 -34.18 -33.55 12.25
N GLN A 127 -35.44 -33.75 12.64
CA GLN A 127 -36.62 -33.27 11.95
C GLN A 127 -36.35 -31.86 11.49
N GLY A 128 -36.10 -31.68 10.19
CA GLY A 128 -36.20 -30.47 9.36
C GLY A 128 -35.96 -29.07 9.95
N THR A 129 -35.46 -28.90 11.17
CA THR A 129 -35.48 -27.63 11.92
C THR A 129 -34.22 -26.83 11.67
N SER A 130 -33.18 -27.48 11.14
CA SER A 130 -32.04 -26.76 10.62
C SER A 130 -32.43 -26.11 9.30
N ILE A 131 -32.34 -24.79 9.24
CA ILE A 131 -32.51 -23.98 8.01
C ILE A 131 -31.67 -24.54 6.84
N LEU A 132 -30.52 -25.15 7.13
CA LEU A 132 -29.69 -25.81 6.12
C LEU A 132 -30.36 -27.07 5.57
N ALA A 133 -31.03 -27.86 6.40
CA ALA A 133 -31.82 -29.00 5.96
C ALA A 133 -33.07 -28.56 5.18
N GLU A 134 -33.76 -27.49 5.60
CA GLU A 134 -34.91 -26.91 4.86
C GLU A 134 -34.51 -26.39 3.48
N SER A 135 -33.35 -25.75 3.37
CA SER A 135 -32.81 -25.24 2.11
C SER A 135 -32.23 -26.34 1.18
N GLY A 136 -32.44 -27.62 1.50
CA GLY A 136 -31.95 -28.76 0.71
C GLY A 136 -30.46 -29.06 0.87
N ARG A 137 -29.77 -28.38 1.78
CA ARG A 137 -28.35 -28.59 2.10
C ARG A 137 -28.16 -29.49 3.33
N LYS A 138 -29.00 -30.53 3.44
CA LYS A 138 -28.96 -31.51 4.55
C LYS A 138 -27.60 -32.20 4.68
N GLN A 139 -26.89 -32.43 3.57
CA GLN A 139 -25.58 -33.08 3.59
C GLN A 139 -24.55 -32.32 4.43
N VAL A 140 -24.57 -30.98 4.39
CA VAL A 140 -23.65 -30.15 5.20
C VAL A 140 -23.89 -30.34 6.69
N VAL A 141 -25.15 -30.49 7.09
CA VAL A 141 -25.53 -30.76 8.49
C VAL A 141 -25.06 -32.15 8.92
N LEU A 142 -25.21 -33.15 8.05
CA LEU A 142 -24.80 -34.53 8.33
C LEU A 142 -23.29 -34.66 8.44
N ASP A 143 -22.53 -34.02 7.55
CA ASP A 143 -21.07 -34.07 7.56
C ASP A 143 -20.50 -33.38 8.81
N ALA A 144 -21.00 -32.18 9.14
CA ALA A 144 -20.60 -31.41 10.32
C ALA A 144 -21.10 -31.99 11.67
N PHE A 145 -22.02 -32.94 11.62
CA PHE A 145 -22.43 -33.73 12.78
C PHE A 145 -21.56 -34.99 12.91
N SER A 146 -21.25 -35.64 11.78
CA SER A 146 -20.44 -36.86 11.72
C SER A 146 -18.98 -36.63 12.09
N ASP A 147 -18.44 -35.45 11.77
CA ASP A 147 -17.09 -35.03 12.18
C ASP A 147 -16.99 -34.64 13.67
N GLY A 148 -18.13 -34.52 14.37
CA GLY A 148 -18.19 -34.08 15.76
C GLY A 148 -17.76 -32.62 15.97
N SER A 149 -17.66 -31.81 14.92
CA SER A 149 -17.28 -30.40 15.00
C SER A 149 -18.45 -29.50 15.38
N SER A 150 -19.69 -29.93 15.09
CA SER A 150 -20.93 -29.19 15.32
C SER A 150 -22.03 -30.06 15.93
N PHE A 151 -23.02 -29.40 16.56
CA PHE A 151 -24.26 -30.02 17.03
C PHE A 151 -25.46 -29.20 16.58
N VAL A 152 -26.60 -29.88 16.44
CA VAL A 152 -27.89 -29.22 16.22
C VAL A 152 -28.52 -28.92 17.57
N CYS A 153 -28.78 -27.65 17.85
CA CYS A 153 -29.48 -27.24 19.05
C CYS A 153 -30.97 -27.58 18.93
N LEU A 154 -31.49 -28.38 19.86
CA LEU A 154 -32.90 -28.79 19.86
C LEU A 154 -33.86 -27.68 20.28
N GLN A 155 -33.37 -26.61 20.92
CA GLN A 155 -34.21 -25.48 21.34
C GLN A 155 -34.49 -24.49 20.21
N CYS A 156 -33.48 -24.17 19.38
CA CYS A 156 -33.63 -23.19 18.29
C CYS A 156 -33.47 -23.76 16.89
N GLY A 157 -33.17 -25.07 16.74
CA GLY A 157 -32.90 -25.70 15.45
C GLY A 157 -31.56 -25.31 14.79
N GLY A 158 -30.78 -24.44 15.44
CA GLY A 158 -29.52 -23.92 14.90
C GLY A 158 -28.40 -24.96 14.89
N LEU A 159 -27.58 -24.95 13.83
CA LEU A 159 -26.32 -25.70 13.78
C LEU A 159 -25.20 -24.85 14.40
N VAL A 160 -24.58 -25.34 15.46
CA VAL A 160 -23.59 -24.61 16.25
C VAL A 160 -22.35 -25.47 16.44
N SER A 161 -21.16 -24.87 16.39
CA SER A 161 -19.93 -25.62 16.69
C SER A 161 -19.94 -26.16 18.12
N ASN A 162 -19.45 -27.38 18.30
CA ASN A 162 -19.35 -28.02 19.62
C ASN A 162 -18.50 -27.21 20.61
N HIS A 163 -17.48 -26.50 20.13
CA HIS A 163 -16.64 -25.68 20.99
C HIS A 163 -17.40 -24.53 21.66
N ARG A 164 -18.46 -24.04 21.02
CA ARG A 164 -19.28 -22.91 21.51
C ARG A 164 -20.64 -23.33 22.04
N LYS A 165 -20.80 -24.63 22.34
CA LYS A 165 -22.06 -25.21 22.81
C LYS A 165 -22.55 -24.53 24.08
N GLU A 166 -21.68 -24.37 25.07
CA GLU A 166 -22.03 -23.76 26.35
C GLU A 166 -22.39 -22.28 26.20
N GLU A 167 -21.61 -21.54 25.40
CA GLU A 167 -21.85 -20.13 25.11
C GLU A 167 -23.15 -19.92 24.34
N HIS A 168 -23.48 -20.83 23.43
CA HIS A 168 -24.76 -20.81 22.74
C HIS A 168 -25.92 -20.93 23.71
N TYR A 169 -25.93 -21.95 24.58
CA TYR A 169 -26.98 -22.09 25.58
C TYR A 169 -27.03 -20.90 26.56
N ALA A 170 -25.88 -20.31 26.89
CA ALA A 170 -25.81 -19.22 27.86
C ALA A 170 -26.25 -17.85 27.31
N PHE A 171 -25.96 -17.54 26.04
CA PHE A 171 -26.08 -16.17 25.52
C PHE A 171 -26.81 -16.03 24.19
N TRP A 172 -26.89 -17.08 23.37
CA TRP A 172 -27.32 -16.96 21.97
C TRP A 172 -28.50 -17.84 21.59
N CYS A 173 -28.87 -18.80 22.43
CA CYS A 173 -30.01 -19.67 22.18
C CYS A 173 -31.29 -18.88 22.47
N CYS A 174 -31.89 -18.33 21.42
CA CYS A 174 -33.23 -17.79 21.49
C CYS A 174 -34.21 -18.96 21.34
N GLU A 175 -35.01 -19.26 22.37
CA GLU A 175 -36.21 -20.08 22.21
C GLU A 175 -37.13 -19.37 21.19
N ILE A 176 -37.51 -20.07 20.13
CA ILE A 176 -38.47 -19.61 19.11
C ILE A 176 -39.82 -20.26 19.40
#